data_AF-A0A542CTG0-F1
#
_entry.id   AF-A0A542CTG0-F1
#
_cell.length_a   1.000
_cell.length_b   1.000
_cell.length_c   1.000
_cell.angle_alpha   90.00
_cell.angle_beta   90.00
_cell.angle_gamma   90.00
#
_symmetry.space_group_name_H-M   'P 1'
#
loop_
_entity.id
_entity.type
_entity.pdbx_description
1 polymer ?
#
loop_
_entity_poly.entity_id
_entity_poly.type
_entity_poly.pdbx_seq_one_letter_code
_entity_poly.pdbx_strand_id
1 'polypeptide(L)'
;MTELPKTSGKAPDATDGRPVRRWPWLAGILAAAAVGIGIGAVAFAPEPEIVTKEVEVPGEIPAADLAALSEREAELSERDTNLALRVDELDQRSAGLDEREAAISEAERTAAANTVGDGVWVVGVDVEPGTYRATSVGAECYWAITTSGSNGGDIIDNGIPGGGNPTISLAKGQDFRSARCGEWTRQ
;
A
#
# COMPACT_ATOMS: atom_id res chain seq x y z
N MET A 1 -32.06 10.38 31.09
CA MET A 1 -32.74 10.53 29.78
C MET A 1 -31.64 10.93 28.80
N THR A 2 -30.85 10.02 28.26
CA THR A 2 -31.23 8.95 27.30
C THR A 2 -31.84 9.64 26.08
N GLU A 3 -31.19 9.78 24.93
CA GLU A 3 -30.78 8.71 24.01
C GLU A 3 -29.60 9.09 23.09
N LEU A 4 -28.81 8.09 22.73
CA LEU A 4 -27.81 8.06 21.66
C LEU A 4 -28.48 7.91 20.28
N PRO A 5 -27.94 8.51 19.19
CA PRO A 5 -28.40 8.22 17.84
C PRO A 5 -27.97 6.82 17.38
N LYS A 6 -28.96 6.02 16.97
CA LYS A 6 -28.82 4.63 16.51
C LYS A 6 -28.18 4.57 15.13
N THR A 7 -27.06 3.85 15.04
CA THR A 7 -26.45 3.41 13.78
C THR A 7 -27.22 2.19 13.27
N SER A 8 -27.94 2.35 12.15
CA SER A 8 -28.58 1.24 11.45
C SER A 8 -27.70 0.78 10.29
N GLY A 9 -26.65 0.02 10.61
CA GLY A 9 -25.89 -0.77 9.63
C GLY A 9 -26.74 -1.96 9.21
N LYS A 10 -27.38 -1.85 8.04
CA LYS A 10 -28.17 -2.93 7.43
C LYS A 10 -27.22 -4.02 6.94
N ALA A 11 -27.35 -5.21 7.52
CA ALA A 11 -26.73 -6.44 7.03
C ALA A 11 -27.17 -6.71 5.58
N PRO A 12 -26.27 -7.15 4.68
CA PRO A 12 -26.67 -7.60 3.36
C PRO A 12 -27.50 -8.88 3.48
N ASP A 13 -28.76 -8.74 3.12
CA ASP A 13 -29.75 -9.79 2.98
C ASP A 13 -29.36 -10.73 1.83
N ALA A 14 -29.41 -12.02 2.15
CA ALA A 14 -29.05 -13.12 1.28
C ALA A 14 -30.27 -13.57 0.48
N THR A 15 -30.59 -12.88 -0.62
CA THR A 15 -31.37 -13.46 -1.73
C THR A 15 -31.25 -12.57 -2.97
N ASP A 16 -30.31 -12.89 -3.85
CA ASP A 16 -30.41 -12.54 -5.27
C ASP A 16 -29.97 -13.74 -6.09
N GLY A 17 -30.96 -14.56 -6.45
CA GLY A 17 -30.80 -15.78 -7.22
C GLY A 17 -30.49 -15.45 -8.67
N ARG A 18 -29.20 -15.32 -8.99
CA ARG A 18 -28.73 -15.35 -10.39
C ARG A 18 -28.60 -16.80 -10.85
N PRO A 19 -29.21 -17.17 -11.99
CA PRO A 19 -29.27 -18.56 -12.43
C PRO A 19 -27.89 -19.08 -12.80
N VAL A 20 -27.50 -20.19 -12.15
CA VAL A 20 -26.28 -20.94 -12.44
C VAL A 20 -26.33 -21.41 -13.90
N ARG A 21 -25.43 -20.88 -14.73
CA ARG A 21 -25.31 -21.26 -16.15
C ARG A 21 -24.71 -22.66 -16.23
N ARG A 22 -25.57 -23.68 -16.18
CA ARG A 22 -25.19 -25.09 -16.33
C ARG A 22 -24.73 -25.33 -17.77
N TRP A 23 -23.42 -25.51 -17.93
CA TRP A 23 -22.77 -25.77 -19.21
C TRP A 23 -23.11 -27.21 -19.67
N PRO A 24 -23.41 -27.45 -20.96
CA PRO A 24 -24.44 -28.41 -21.39
C PRO A 24 -23.89 -29.80 -21.75
N TRP A 25 -22.99 -30.38 -20.97
CA TRP A 25 -22.51 -31.74 -21.29
C TRP A 25 -23.45 -32.85 -20.78
N LEU A 26 -24.43 -32.53 -19.91
CA LEU A 26 -25.32 -33.54 -19.32
C LEU A 26 -26.66 -33.73 -20.06
N ALA A 27 -27.01 -32.90 -21.05
CA ALA A 27 -28.21 -33.10 -21.87
C ALA A 27 -27.99 -34.06 -23.06
N GLY A 28 -26.73 -34.38 -23.39
CA GLY A 28 -26.41 -35.27 -24.51
C GLY A 28 -26.58 -36.77 -24.22
N ILE A 29 -26.72 -37.16 -22.95
CA ILE A 29 -26.63 -38.57 -22.55
C ILE A 29 -27.99 -39.30 -22.57
N LEU A 30 -29.13 -38.57 -22.55
CA LEU A 30 -30.46 -39.23 -22.50
C LEU A 30 -31.13 -39.48 -23.87
N ALA A 31 -30.59 -38.94 -24.98
CA ALA A 31 -31.13 -39.21 -26.32
C ALA A 31 -30.60 -40.52 -26.95
N ALA A 32 -29.62 -41.19 -26.33
CA ALA A 32 -29.00 -42.38 -26.91
C ALA A 32 -29.63 -43.71 -26.45
N ALA A 33 -30.59 -43.71 -25.52
CA ALA A 33 -31.09 -44.93 -24.87
C ALA A 33 -32.49 -45.41 -25.31
N ALA A 34 -33.09 -44.88 -26.39
CA ALA A 34 -34.48 -45.20 -26.74
C ALA A 34 -34.75 -45.52 -28.23
N VAL A 35 -33.78 -46.05 -28.96
CA VAL A 35 -34.04 -46.74 -30.24
C VAL A 35 -33.39 -48.13 -30.21
N GLY A 36 -33.77 -48.90 -29.19
CA GLY A 36 -33.65 -50.35 -29.20
C GLY A 36 -35.05 -50.92 -29.16
N ILE A 37 -35.52 -51.48 -30.28
CA ILE A 37 -36.41 -52.66 -30.43
C ILE A 37 -36.69 -52.77 -31.94
N GLY A 38 -36.21 -53.84 -32.58
CA GLY A 38 -36.53 -54.06 -34.00
C GLY A 38 -35.77 -55.18 -34.71
N ILE A 39 -35.90 -56.42 -34.23
CA ILE A 39 -36.01 -57.66 -35.03
C ILE A 39 -34.88 -57.98 -36.05
N GLY A 40 -34.01 -58.90 -35.65
CA GLY A 40 -33.89 -60.22 -36.30
C GLY A 40 -33.49 -60.29 -37.78
N ALA A 41 -32.18 -60.32 -38.04
CA ALA A 41 -31.55 -61.22 -39.02
C ALA A 41 -30.07 -61.36 -38.64
N VAL A 42 -29.68 -62.47 -38.01
CA VAL A 42 -28.25 -62.75 -37.77
C VAL A 42 -27.68 -63.27 -39.09
N ALA A 43 -27.20 -62.36 -39.94
CA ALA A 43 -26.11 -62.72 -40.83
C ALA A 43 -24.91 -63.02 -39.92
N PHE A 44 -24.31 -64.20 -40.08
CA PHE A 44 -23.09 -64.58 -39.36
C PHE A 44 -21.95 -63.69 -39.87
N ALA A 45 -21.86 -62.47 -39.34
CA ALA A 45 -20.69 -61.64 -39.47
C ALA A 45 -19.56 -62.33 -38.69
N PRO A 46 -18.34 -62.43 -39.24
CA PRO A 46 -17.22 -62.97 -38.48
C PRO A 46 -17.08 -62.16 -37.18
N GLU A 47 -16.75 -62.84 -36.09
CA GLU A 47 -16.59 -62.23 -34.76
C GLU A 47 -15.76 -60.94 -34.87
N PRO A 48 -16.18 -59.80 -34.28
CA PRO A 48 -15.34 -58.62 -34.28
C PRO A 48 -14.09 -58.96 -33.50
N GLU A 49 -12.97 -59.06 -34.22
CA GLU A 49 -11.64 -59.22 -33.65
C GLU A 49 -11.43 -58.07 -32.67
N ILE A 50 -11.52 -58.35 -31.36
CA ILE A 50 -11.21 -57.37 -30.34
C ILE A 50 -9.71 -57.13 -30.44
N VAL A 51 -9.35 -56.05 -31.14
CA VAL A 51 -7.98 -55.55 -31.12
C VAL A 51 -7.77 -54.90 -29.77
N THR A 52 -7.47 -55.72 -28.75
CA THR A 52 -6.78 -55.26 -27.56
C THR A 52 -5.41 -54.79 -28.01
N LYS A 53 -5.29 -53.51 -28.37
CA LYS A 53 -3.98 -52.86 -28.40
C LYS A 53 -3.55 -52.74 -26.96
N GLU A 54 -2.82 -53.74 -26.52
CA GLU A 54 -1.96 -53.65 -25.37
C GLU A 54 -0.97 -52.54 -25.69
N VAL A 55 -1.24 -51.34 -25.16
CA VAL A 55 -0.24 -50.27 -25.16
C VAL A 55 0.74 -50.71 -24.09
N GLU A 56 1.78 -51.41 -24.53
CA GLU A 56 2.96 -51.68 -23.72
C GLU A 56 3.51 -50.32 -23.27
N VAL A 57 3.15 -49.91 -22.07
CA VAL A 57 3.85 -48.85 -21.37
C VAL A 57 5.19 -49.49 -21.01
N PRO A 58 6.31 -49.06 -21.61
CA PRO A 58 7.60 -49.65 -21.29
C PRO A 58 7.80 -49.53 -19.76
N GLY A 59 8.02 -50.66 -19.09
CA GLY A 59 8.17 -50.72 -17.64
C GLY A 59 9.41 -49.99 -17.12
N GLU A 60 10.32 -49.59 -18.01
CA GLU A 60 11.53 -48.82 -17.72
C GLU A 60 11.50 -47.48 -18.46
N ILE A 61 11.64 -46.39 -17.70
CA ILE A 61 11.86 -45.05 -18.24
C ILE A 61 13.20 -45.04 -18.97
N PRO A 62 13.30 -44.53 -20.21
CA PRO A 62 14.56 -44.42 -20.91
C PRO A 62 15.62 -43.69 -20.08
N ALA A 63 16.84 -44.21 -20.03
CA ALA A 63 17.93 -43.61 -19.25
C ALA A 63 18.19 -42.13 -19.62
N ALA A 64 17.92 -41.74 -20.87
CA ALA A 64 18.02 -40.36 -21.33
C ALA A 64 17.00 -39.43 -20.66
N ASP A 65 15.77 -39.90 -20.42
CA ASP A 65 14.72 -39.12 -19.78
C ASP A 65 15.01 -38.93 -18.29
N LEU A 66 15.56 -39.95 -17.63
CA LEU A 66 16.04 -39.85 -16.25
C LEU A 66 17.20 -38.86 -16.11
N ALA A 67 18.14 -38.88 -17.06
CA ALA A 67 19.24 -37.91 -17.10
C ALA A 67 18.73 -36.48 -17.28
N ALA A 68 17.81 -36.24 -18.22
CA ALA A 68 17.22 -34.92 -18.47
C ALA A 68 16.43 -34.39 -17.25
N LEU A 69 15.72 -35.26 -16.53
CA LEU A 69 15.04 -34.88 -15.28
C LEU A 69 16.04 -34.49 -14.19
N SER A 70 17.14 -35.25 -14.03
CA SER A 70 18.16 -34.95 -13.03
C SER A 70 18.85 -33.60 -13.28
N GLU A 71 19.12 -33.25 -14.54
CA GLU A 71 19.66 -31.94 -14.93
C GLU A 71 18.68 -30.82 -14.60
N ARG A 72 17.39 -31.00 -14.89
CA ARG A 72 16.35 -30.03 -14.57
C ARG A 72 16.14 -29.85 -13.07
N GLU A 73 16.22 -30.93 -12.29
CA GLU A 73 16.18 -30.86 -10.83
C GLU A 73 17.38 -30.07 -10.28
N ALA A 74 18.57 -30.26 -10.85
CA ALA A 74 19.76 -29.48 -10.50
C ALA A 74 19.60 -27.99 -10.85
N GLU A 75 19.09 -27.66 -12.04
CA GLU A 75 18.82 -26.26 -12.43
C GLU A 75 17.79 -25.61 -11.50
N LEU A 76 16.71 -26.32 -11.17
CA LEU A 76 15.69 -25.82 -10.24
C LEU A 76 16.26 -25.60 -8.84
N SER A 77 17.09 -26.53 -8.34
CA SER A 77 17.77 -26.37 -7.05
C SER A 77 18.69 -25.14 -7.03
N GLU A 78 19.42 -24.88 -8.12
CA GLU A 78 20.26 -23.69 -8.24
C GLU A 78 19.42 -22.41 -8.27
N ARG A 79 18.31 -22.42 -9.03
CA ARG A 79 17.37 -21.30 -9.10
C ARG A 79 16.72 -21.01 -7.75
N ASP A 80 16.29 -22.02 -7.01
CA ASP A 80 15.70 -21.86 -5.69
C ASP A 80 16.71 -21.23 -4.71
N THR A 81 17.98 -21.63 -4.80
CA THR A 81 19.06 -21.01 -4.03
C THR A 81 19.27 -19.56 -4.42
N ASN A 82 19.28 -19.24 -5.73
CA ASN A 82 19.40 -17.86 -6.20
C ASN A 82 18.23 -16.97 -5.75
N LEU A 83 17.01 -17.52 -5.80
CA LEU A 83 15.81 -16.82 -5.34
C LEU A 83 15.85 -16.57 -3.84
N ALA A 84 16.27 -17.55 -3.04
CA ALA A 84 16.45 -17.38 -1.60
C ALA A 84 17.43 -16.23 -1.29
N LEU A 85 18.58 -16.20 -1.97
CA LEU A 85 19.55 -15.11 -1.80
C LEU A 85 18.99 -13.74 -2.20
N ARG A 86 18.17 -13.68 -3.25
CA ARG A 86 17.52 -12.42 -3.66
C ARG A 86 16.47 -11.96 -2.67
N VAL A 87 15.71 -12.89 -2.08
CA VAL A 87 14.75 -12.57 -1.03
C VAL A 87 15.49 -11.98 0.17
N ASP A 88 16.57 -12.63 0.63
CA ASP A 88 17.39 -12.13 1.74
C ASP A 88 17.98 -10.73 1.43
N GLU A 89 18.45 -10.50 0.20
CA GLU A 89 18.95 -9.19 -0.23
C GLU A 89 17.85 -8.13 -0.20
N LEU A 90 16.66 -8.44 -0.74
CA LEU A 90 15.53 -7.52 -0.77
C LEU A 90 15.04 -7.21 0.63
N ASP A 91 14.98 -8.20 1.52
CA ASP A 91 14.59 -8.02 2.92
C ASP A 91 15.56 -7.07 3.63
N GLN A 92 16.88 -7.24 3.46
CA GLN A 92 17.87 -6.33 4.02
C GLN A 92 17.74 -4.90 3.46
N ARG A 93 17.50 -4.77 2.15
CA ARG A 93 17.30 -3.46 1.51
C ARG A 93 16.02 -2.78 1.99
N SER A 94 14.94 -3.54 2.21
CA SER A 94 13.68 -3.01 2.73
C SER A 94 13.85 -2.50 4.16
N ALA A 95 14.49 -3.28 5.04
CA ALA A 95 14.79 -2.84 6.40
C ALA A 95 15.67 -1.58 6.43
N GLY A 96 16.67 -1.48 5.54
CA GLY A 96 17.50 -0.29 5.41
C GLY A 96 16.80 0.91 4.75
N LEU A 97 15.68 0.72 4.05
CA LEU A 97 14.81 1.80 3.59
C LEU A 97 13.95 2.30 4.76
N ASP A 98 13.32 1.39 5.50
CA ASP A 98 12.47 1.72 6.64
C ASP A 98 13.21 2.55 7.70
N GLU A 99 14.47 2.18 8.01
CA GLU A 99 15.31 2.93 8.95
C GLU A 99 15.58 4.37 8.45
N ARG A 100 15.89 4.53 7.16
CA ARG A 100 16.15 5.85 6.57
C ARG A 100 14.89 6.70 6.50
N GLU A 101 13.75 6.11 6.17
CA GLU A 101 12.47 6.82 6.16
C GLU A 101 12.08 7.29 7.56
N ALA A 102 12.29 6.46 8.58
CA ALA A 102 12.09 6.86 9.98
C ALA A 102 13.00 8.03 10.38
N ALA A 103 14.29 7.95 10.05
CA ALA A 103 15.26 9.01 10.34
C ALA A 103 14.92 10.33 9.60
N ILE A 104 14.51 10.25 8.33
CA ILE A 104 14.09 11.43 7.55
C ILE A 104 12.82 12.04 8.16
N SER A 105 11.83 11.22 8.53
CA SER A 105 10.60 11.73 9.15
C SER A 105 10.87 12.47 10.46
N GLU A 106 11.83 12.02 11.27
CA GLU A 106 12.24 12.73 12.48
C GLU A 106 13.01 14.01 12.18
N ALA A 107 13.90 13.99 11.18
CA ALA A 107 14.60 15.18 10.72
C ALA A 107 13.63 16.24 10.17
N GLU A 108 12.63 15.84 9.39
CA GLU A 108 11.58 16.72 8.84
C GLU A 108 10.74 17.34 9.95
N ARG A 109 10.34 16.54 10.96
CA ARG A 109 9.59 17.05 12.11
C ARG A 109 10.41 18.06 12.90
N THR A 110 11.70 17.79 13.08
CA THR A 110 12.62 18.71 13.76
C THR A 110 12.82 19.98 12.95
N ALA A 111 12.97 19.87 11.63
CA ALA A 111 13.08 21.04 10.75
C ALA A 111 11.81 21.88 10.81
N ALA A 112 10.62 21.27 10.70
CA ALA A 112 9.33 21.96 10.77
C ALA A 112 9.09 22.66 12.11
N ALA A 113 9.52 22.08 13.25
CA ALA A 113 9.41 22.73 14.55
C ALA A 113 10.37 23.93 14.71
N ASN A 114 11.43 23.99 13.90
CA ASN A 114 12.47 25.00 13.91
C ASN A 114 12.37 26.02 12.77
N THR A 115 11.39 25.88 11.87
CA THR A 115 11.10 26.84 10.81
C THR A 115 9.69 27.37 10.92
N VAL A 116 9.52 28.67 10.65
CA VAL A 116 8.24 29.35 10.79
C VAL A 116 7.98 30.18 9.55
N GLY A 117 6.88 29.89 8.86
CA GLY A 117 6.42 30.68 7.73
C GLY A 117 5.47 31.81 8.15
N ASP A 118 4.91 32.48 7.15
CA ASP A 118 3.77 33.38 7.37
C ASP A 118 2.57 32.61 7.93
N GLY A 119 1.90 33.20 8.93
CA GLY A 119 0.84 32.54 9.69
C GLY A 119 0.77 33.02 11.14
N VAL A 120 0.01 32.29 11.95
CA VAL A 120 -0.05 32.44 13.41
C VAL A 120 0.35 31.09 14.00
N TRP A 121 1.25 31.12 14.98
CA TRP A 121 1.93 29.95 15.53
C TRP A 121 1.91 30.02 17.05
N VAL A 122 1.50 28.95 17.72
CA VAL A 122 1.52 28.85 19.18
C VAL A 122 2.89 28.33 19.63
N VAL A 123 3.65 29.16 20.34
CA VAL A 123 5.01 28.82 20.78
C VAL A 123 4.98 27.79 21.90
N GLY A 124 5.66 26.66 21.68
CA GLY A 124 5.64 25.46 22.50
C GLY A 124 4.57 24.45 22.12
N VAL A 125 3.79 24.70 21.06
CA VAL A 125 2.85 23.74 20.45
C VAL A 125 3.20 23.53 18.97
N ASP A 126 3.18 24.61 18.18
CA ASP A 126 3.45 24.54 16.74
C ASP A 126 4.94 24.73 16.42
N VAL A 127 5.64 25.54 17.22
CA VAL A 127 7.06 25.90 17.04
C VAL A 127 7.79 25.87 18.38
N GLU A 128 9.08 25.52 18.40
CA GLU A 128 9.84 25.50 19.65
C GLU A 128 10.17 26.91 20.19
N PRO A 129 10.26 27.12 21.51
CA PRO A 129 10.83 28.34 22.06
C PRO A 129 12.28 28.54 21.62
N GLY A 130 12.68 29.77 21.34
CA GLY A 130 14.06 30.10 20.95
C GLY A 130 14.19 31.41 20.21
N THR A 131 15.38 31.65 19.68
CA THR A 131 15.68 32.82 18.87
C THR A 131 15.52 32.49 17.40
N TYR A 132 14.70 33.25 16.69
CA TYR A 132 14.42 33.05 15.28
C TYR A 132 14.96 34.21 14.47
N ARG A 133 15.52 33.92 13.29
CA ARG A 133 16.00 34.92 12.34
C ARG A 133 15.31 34.72 11.00
N ALA A 134 14.79 35.80 10.43
CA ALA A 134 14.30 35.77 9.05
C ALA A 134 15.46 35.82 8.06
N THR A 135 15.38 35.03 6.99
CA THR A 135 16.46 34.94 5.99
C THR A 135 16.61 36.22 5.18
N SER A 136 15.52 36.88 4.79
CA SER A 136 15.51 38.21 4.16
C SER A 136 14.07 38.69 4.08
N VAL A 137 13.76 39.87 4.60
CA VAL A 137 12.40 40.41 4.62
C VAL A 137 12.24 41.59 3.67
N GLY A 138 11.04 41.74 3.11
CA GLY A 138 10.65 42.91 2.32
C GLY A 138 10.08 44.04 3.16
N ALA A 139 9.76 45.16 2.51
CA ALA A 139 9.21 46.36 3.16
C ALA A 139 7.84 46.12 3.83
N GLU A 140 7.07 45.14 3.32
CA GLU A 140 5.73 44.84 3.81
C GLU A 140 5.69 43.79 4.95
N CYS A 141 6.86 43.32 5.40
CA CYS A 141 6.96 42.39 6.51
C CYS A 141 6.38 43.00 7.78
N TYR A 142 5.49 42.25 8.40
CA TYR A 142 4.96 42.54 9.72
C TYR A 142 5.03 41.28 10.56
N TRP A 143 5.50 41.42 11.80
CA TRP A 143 5.46 40.35 12.77
C TRP A 143 4.93 40.86 14.12
N ALA A 144 4.35 39.96 14.90
CA ALA A 144 3.89 40.24 16.26
C ALA A 144 4.06 39.03 17.17
N ILE A 145 4.35 39.29 18.43
CA ILE A 145 4.37 38.34 19.53
C ILE A 145 3.29 38.78 20.50
N THR A 146 2.38 37.88 20.83
CA THR A 146 1.22 38.16 21.69
C THR A 146 1.11 37.11 22.79
N THR A 147 0.43 37.43 23.89
CA THR A 147 0.10 36.42 24.90
C THR A 147 -0.84 35.38 24.28
N SER A 148 -0.55 34.10 24.47
CA SER A 148 -1.31 33.04 23.79
C SER A 148 -2.78 33.03 24.19
N GLY A 149 -3.66 32.87 23.19
CA GLY A 149 -5.11 32.87 23.39
C GLY A 149 -5.73 34.26 23.58
N SER A 150 -4.94 35.34 23.55
CA SER A 150 -5.44 36.72 23.57
C SER A 150 -6.14 37.15 22.28
N ASN A 151 -6.09 36.31 21.24
CA ASN A 151 -6.56 36.63 19.87
C ASN A 151 -5.93 37.92 19.32
N GLY A 152 -4.66 38.17 19.67
CA GLY A 152 -3.91 39.35 19.27
C GLY A 152 -4.21 40.61 20.09
N GLY A 153 -5.00 40.52 21.15
CA GLY A 153 -5.36 41.66 22.00
C GLY A 153 -4.26 42.08 22.98
N ASP A 154 -3.34 41.18 23.33
CA ASP A 154 -2.23 41.46 24.26
C ASP A 154 -0.89 41.31 23.53
N ILE A 155 -0.42 42.43 22.97
CA ILE A 155 0.83 42.50 22.20
C ILE A 155 2.00 42.67 23.17
N ILE A 156 2.93 41.70 23.12
CA ILE A 156 4.20 41.72 23.85
C ILE A 156 5.23 42.51 23.03
N ASP A 157 5.31 42.24 21.72
CA ASP A 157 6.22 42.94 20.81
C ASP A 157 5.70 42.85 19.36
N ASN A 158 6.05 43.81 18.51
CA ASN A 158 5.76 43.77 17.08
C ASN A 158 6.75 44.62 16.27
N GLY A 159 6.80 44.39 14.95
CA GLY A 159 7.69 45.16 14.10
C GLY A 159 7.34 45.18 12.63
N ILE A 160 7.73 46.28 11.99
CA ILE A 160 7.76 46.48 10.53
C ILE A 160 9.22 46.82 10.17
N PRO A 161 10.10 45.82 10.00
CA PRO A 161 11.53 46.05 9.85
C PRO A 161 11.93 46.80 8.57
N GLY A 162 11.07 46.82 7.54
CA GLY A 162 11.33 47.52 6.28
C GLY A 162 12.38 46.86 5.37
N GLY A 163 13.11 45.85 5.87
CA GLY A 163 14.14 45.10 5.15
C GLY A 163 15.06 44.31 6.08
N GLY A 164 15.99 43.54 5.51
CA GLY A 164 17.08 42.88 6.25
C GLY A 164 16.72 41.52 6.85
N ASN A 165 17.37 41.17 7.96
CA ASN A 165 17.33 39.83 8.57
C ASN A 165 16.94 39.94 10.06
N PRO A 166 15.73 40.43 10.39
CA PRO A 166 15.30 40.65 11.76
C PRO A 166 15.42 39.38 12.59
N THR A 167 15.67 39.56 13.89
CA THR A 167 15.77 38.49 14.88
C THR A 167 14.77 38.74 15.98
N ILE A 168 14.07 37.69 16.39
CA ILE A 168 13.06 37.72 17.44
C ILE A 168 13.35 36.60 18.45
N SER A 169 12.84 36.74 19.67
CA SER A 169 12.92 35.71 20.69
C SER A 169 11.50 35.28 21.08
N LEU A 170 11.24 33.98 20.93
CA LEU A 170 9.96 33.35 21.22
C LEU A 170 10.05 32.50 22.48
N ALA A 171 9.08 32.67 23.37
CA ALA A 171 8.94 31.95 24.62
C ALA A 171 7.62 31.16 24.66
N LYS A 172 7.59 30.05 25.40
CA LYS A 172 6.39 29.23 25.57
C LYS A 172 5.23 30.07 26.13
N GLY A 173 4.02 29.86 25.60
CA GLY A 173 2.82 30.59 26.01
C GLY A 173 2.61 31.91 25.27
N GLN A 174 3.35 32.12 24.17
CA GLN A 174 3.15 33.22 23.24
C GLN A 174 2.51 32.70 21.95
N ASP A 175 1.78 33.56 21.24
CA ASP A 175 1.43 33.36 19.84
C ASP A 175 2.29 34.29 18.98
N PHE A 176 2.97 33.72 17.99
CA PHE A 176 3.77 34.45 17.01
C PHE A 176 3.01 34.57 15.68
N ARG A 177 2.87 35.79 15.19
CA ARG A 177 2.30 36.10 13.89
C ARG A 177 3.39 36.60 12.96
N SER A 178 3.52 35.98 11.79
CA SER A 178 4.33 36.47 10.67
C SER A 178 3.45 36.76 9.47
N ALA A 179 3.67 37.88 8.80
CA ALA A 179 2.98 38.22 7.56
C ALA A 179 3.93 38.91 6.59
N ARG A 180 4.13 38.31 5.41
CA ARG A 180 5.03 38.77 4.34
C ARG A 180 6.49 38.92 4.81
N CYS A 181 6.88 38.15 5.81
CA CYS A 181 8.28 38.09 6.26
C CYS A 181 9.00 36.88 5.67
N GLY A 182 8.27 35.95 5.05
CA GLY A 182 8.83 34.71 4.53
C GLY A 182 9.11 33.73 5.67
N GLU A 183 10.25 33.06 5.60
CA GLU A 183 10.64 32.04 6.57
C GLU A 183 11.55 32.62 7.67
N TRP A 184 11.27 32.20 8.90
CA TRP A 184 12.10 32.38 10.07
C TRP A 184 12.71 31.04 10.48
N THR A 185 14.01 31.01 10.72
CA THR A 185 14.72 29.80 11.16
C THR A 185 15.26 30.01 12.56
N ARG A 186 15.01 29.03 13.45
CA ARG A 186 15.58 29.01 14.80
C ARG A 186 17.11 28.92 14.71
N GLN A 187 17.79 29.74 15.51
CA GLN A 187 19.25 29.85 15.56
C GLN A 187 19.86 28.92 16.61
#